data_AF-A0A956J2D4-F1
#
_entry.id   AF-A0A956J2D4-F1
#
_cell.length_a   1.000
_cell.length_b   1.000
_cell.length_c   1.000
_cell.angle_alpha   90.00
_cell.angle_beta   90.00
_cell.angle_gamma   90.00
#
_symmetry.space_group_name_H-M   'P 1'
#
loop_
_entity.id
_entity.type
_entity.pdbx_description
1 polymer ?
#
loop_
_entity_poly.entity_id
_entity_poly.type
_entity_poly.pdbx_seq_one_letter_code
_entity_poly.pdbx_strand_id
1 'polypeptide(L)'
;MKLPLIACCAASLLIVACGGAATPAPEAPSTDAAGAAEEVAPETPSEDAMPAADAEPEARTMQVGDYYVQRFTGTFTKEPMTLTERVIAREKHAFVVDFRLEQGKHASTLRLRVDSKDPRRILQVSELNGEKESPATLAAYEALMARTMFAPDENEEQVASEKTTCMLGDESVDCQRTEYRVRIGEKSAKLSVTTSKSAHGRDLAG
;
A
#
# COMPACT_ATOMS: atom_id res chain seq x y z
N MET A 1 2.78 -21.27 51.03
CA MET A 1 2.66 -20.10 51.92
C MET A 1 3.74 -19.09 51.56
N LYS A 2 3.32 -17.84 51.28
CA LYS A 2 4.04 -16.55 51.32
C LYS A 2 3.83 -15.71 50.04
N LEU A 3 2.80 -14.85 50.11
CA LEU A 3 2.81 -13.48 49.57
C LEU A 3 3.03 -12.52 50.76
N PRO A 4 3.66 -11.34 50.56
CA PRO A 4 2.91 -10.10 50.27
C PRO A 4 3.61 -9.24 49.18
N LEU A 5 2.96 -8.52 48.27
CA LEU A 5 2.04 -7.37 48.35
C LEU A 5 2.61 -6.13 49.08
N ILE A 6 3.28 -5.23 48.36
CA ILE A 6 3.39 -3.80 48.70
C ILE A 6 3.28 -2.98 47.41
N ALA A 7 2.24 -2.15 47.36
CA ALA A 7 2.00 -1.07 46.43
C ALA A 7 2.65 0.22 46.95
N CYS A 8 3.10 1.13 46.08
CA CYS A 8 3.08 2.57 46.39
C CYS A 8 3.16 3.45 45.12
N CYS A 9 2.30 4.46 45.12
CA CYS A 9 1.99 5.47 44.11
C CYS A 9 3.10 6.49 43.81
N ALA A 10 3.01 7.14 42.64
CA ALA A 10 3.03 8.61 42.40
C ALA A 10 3.44 8.85 40.92
N ALA A 11 2.57 9.30 40.00
CA ALA A 11 1.96 10.63 39.84
C ALA A 11 2.97 11.76 39.55
N SER A 12 2.69 12.58 38.51
CA SER A 12 3.32 13.86 38.08
C SER A 12 4.09 13.75 36.75
N LEU A 13 4.05 14.68 35.79
CA LEU A 13 3.34 15.95 35.62
C LEU A 13 3.42 16.34 34.12
N LEU A 14 2.37 16.99 33.59
CA LEU A 14 2.29 17.60 32.25
C LEU A 14 3.25 18.80 32.10
N ILE A 15 3.88 18.96 30.94
CA ILE A 15 4.19 20.30 30.37
C ILE A 15 3.87 20.31 28.88
N VAL A 16 2.88 21.14 28.54
CA VAL A 16 2.54 21.64 27.21
C VAL A 16 3.42 22.86 26.94
N ALA A 17 4.03 22.96 25.75
CA ALA A 17 4.54 24.22 25.23
C ALA A 17 4.36 24.28 23.70
N CYS A 18 3.46 25.18 23.28
CA CYS A 18 3.27 25.66 21.92
C CYS A 18 4.49 26.45 21.45
N GLY A 19 4.80 26.37 20.15
CA GLY A 19 5.73 27.28 19.49
C GLY A 19 5.63 27.14 17.98
N GLY A 20 4.57 27.72 17.41
CA GLY A 20 4.40 27.82 15.96
C GLY A 20 5.43 28.77 15.36
N ALA A 21 6.34 28.23 14.55
CA ALA A 21 7.21 29.02 13.69
C ALA A 21 6.49 29.24 12.35
N ALA A 22 6.10 30.49 12.09
CA ALA A 22 5.58 30.93 10.81
C ALA A 22 6.68 30.86 9.74
N THR A 23 6.43 30.12 8.66
CA THR A 23 7.30 30.09 7.48
C THR A 23 6.96 31.29 6.60
N PRO A 24 7.94 32.11 6.16
CA PRO A 24 7.68 33.17 5.19
C PRO A 24 7.36 32.58 3.81
N ALA A 25 6.35 33.15 3.15
CA ALA A 25 5.95 32.82 1.80
C ALA A 25 6.99 33.34 0.78
N PRO A 26 7.32 32.58 -0.27
CA PRO A 26 8.15 33.09 -1.37
C PRO A 26 7.36 34.06 -2.25
N GLU A 27 7.94 35.23 -2.49
CA GLU A 27 7.52 36.22 -3.47
C GLU A 27 7.56 35.64 -4.89
N ALA A 28 6.45 35.78 -5.62
CA ALA A 28 6.39 35.52 -7.05
C ALA A 28 7.00 36.71 -7.81
N PRO A 29 7.90 36.49 -8.80
CA PRO A 29 8.34 37.57 -9.66
C PRO A 29 7.24 37.93 -10.66
N SER A 30 6.75 39.17 -10.55
CA SER A 30 5.99 39.86 -11.59
C SER A 30 6.83 39.96 -12.86
N THR A 31 6.34 39.40 -13.96
CA THR A 31 6.88 39.68 -15.30
C THR A 31 5.81 40.45 -16.07
N ASP A 32 5.92 41.77 -15.99
CA ASP A 32 5.36 42.68 -16.97
C ASP A 32 6.36 42.78 -18.13
N ALA A 33 5.96 42.34 -19.32
CA ALA A 33 6.54 42.79 -20.58
C ALA A 33 5.54 42.49 -21.71
N ALA A 34 4.62 43.43 -21.90
CA ALA A 34 3.91 43.59 -23.15
C ALA A 34 4.93 43.96 -24.25
N GLY A 35 5.12 43.05 -25.20
CA GLY A 35 5.88 43.27 -26.42
C GLY A 35 5.09 42.72 -27.60
N ALA A 36 4.34 43.61 -28.26
CA ALA A 36 3.71 43.33 -29.53
C ALA A 36 4.79 43.14 -30.61
N ALA A 37 4.85 41.95 -31.19
CA ALA A 37 5.50 41.69 -32.46
C ALA A 37 4.64 40.67 -33.21
N GLU A 38 4.00 41.16 -34.26
CA GLU A 38 3.23 40.41 -35.24
C GLU A 38 4.22 39.57 -36.05
N GLU A 39 4.24 38.25 -35.81
CA GLU A 39 5.09 37.30 -36.53
C GLU A 39 4.23 36.38 -37.39
N VAL A 40 4.63 36.36 -38.67
CA VAL A 40 4.08 35.68 -39.82
C VAL A 40 3.77 34.21 -39.53
N ALA A 41 2.53 33.80 -39.83
CA ALA A 41 2.07 32.42 -39.73
C ALA A 41 2.88 31.46 -40.63
N PRO A 42 3.52 30.42 -40.07
CA PRO A 42 3.86 29.23 -40.81
C PRO A 42 2.72 28.21 -40.71
N GLU A 43 2.31 27.67 -41.85
CA GLU A 43 1.36 26.56 -41.95
C GLU A 43 1.88 25.35 -41.16
N THR A 44 1.23 25.04 -40.05
CA THR A 44 1.45 23.79 -39.31
C THR A 44 0.97 22.61 -40.15
N PRO A 45 1.81 21.59 -40.39
CA PRO A 45 1.34 20.27 -40.82
C PRO A 45 0.34 19.78 -39.77
N SER A 46 -0.83 19.28 -40.21
CA SER A 46 -1.77 18.59 -39.33
C SER A 46 -1.01 17.53 -38.54
N GLU A 47 -0.91 17.75 -37.23
CA GLU A 47 -0.55 16.72 -36.28
C GLU A 47 -1.48 15.53 -36.50
N ASP A 48 -0.83 14.43 -36.84
CA ASP A 48 -1.34 13.08 -36.70
C ASP A 48 -2.31 13.00 -35.53
N ALA A 49 -3.49 12.42 -35.82
CA ALA A 49 -4.44 12.00 -34.82
C ALA A 49 -3.69 11.29 -33.69
N MET A 50 -3.63 11.96 -32.53
CA MET A 50 -3.18 11.32 -31.30
C MET A 50 -3.97 10.01 -31.18
N PRO A 51 -3.32 8.84 -31.03
CA PRO A 51 -4.05 7.63 -30.72
C PRO A 51 -4.85 7.93 -29.47
N ALA A 52 -6.16 7.68 -29.56
CA ALA A 52 -7.09 7.85 -28.46
C ALA A 52 -6.45 7.29 -27.20
N ALA A 53 -6.34 8.12 -26.16
CA ALA A 53 -5.86 7.69 -24.86
C ALA A 53 -6.57 6.38 -24.51
N ASP A 54 -5.78 5.31 -24.40
CA ASP A 54 -6.25 3.99 -24.00
C ASP A 54 -7.17 4.19 -22.80
N ALA A 55 -8.46 3.89 -22.98
CA ALA A 55 -9.44 4.01 -21.92
C ALA A 55 -8.91 3.22 -20.72
N GLU A 56 -8.69 3.91 -19.59
CA GLU A 56 -8.26 3.24 -18.37
C GLU A 56 -9.25 2.10 -18.09
N PRO A 57 -8.78 0.86 -17.94
CA PRO A 57 -9.68 -0.25 -17.70
C PRO A 57 -10.47 0.06 -16.43
N GLU A 58 -11.80 0.04 -16.53
CA GLU A 58 -12.67 0.35 -15.40
C GLU A 58 -12.23 -0.50 -14.20
N ALA A 59 -11.90 0.17 -13.09
CA ALA A 59 -11.44 -0.49 -11.88
C ALA A 59 -12.49 -1.54 -11.46
N ARG A 60 -12.12 -2.82 -11.57
CA ARG A 60 -13.02 -3.93 -11.26
C ARG A 60 -13.56 -3.76 -9.84
N THR A 61 -14.88 -3.60 -9.73
CA THR A 61 -15.56 -3.46 -8.44
C THR A 61 -15.47 -4.78 -7.67
N MET A 62 -15.16 -4.72 -6.37
CA MET A 62 -15.08 -5.90 -5.50
C MET A 62 -16.38 -6.71 -5.51
N GLN A 63 -16.26 -8.03 -5.58
CA GLN A 63 -17.36 -9.00 -5.55
C GLN A 63 -17.20 -9.98 -4.40
N VAL A 64 -18.31 -10.50 -3.88
CA VAL A 64 -18.27 -11.57 -2.89
C VAL A 64 -17.66 -12.82 -3.52
N GLY A 65 -16.69 -13.43 -2.84
CA GLY A 65 -15.91 -14.53 -3.35
C GLY A 65 -14.58 -14.11 -3.97
N ASP A 66 -14.37 -12.81 -4.23
CA ASP A 66 -13.05 -12.30 -4.58
C ASP A 66 -12.06 -12.66 -3.47
N TYR A 67 -10.92 -13.21 -3.87
CA TYR A 67 -9.84 -13.56 -2.97
C TYR A 67 -8.51 -13.14 -3.58
N TYR A 68 -7.59 -12.71 -2.72
CA TYR A 68 -6.24 -12.31 -3.07
C TYR A 68 -5.29 -13.03 -2.12
N VAL A 69 -4.21 -13.60 -2.66
CA VAL A 69 -3.20 -14.31 -1.88
C VAL A 69 -1.84 -13.77 -2.26
N GLN A 70 -1.16 -13.14 -1.31
CA GLN A 70 0.19 -12.64 -1.47
C GLN A 70 1.14 -13.42 -0.56
N ARG A 71 2.20 -13.96 -1.13
CA ARG A 71 3.24 -14.68 -0.39
C ARG A 71 4.50 -13.84 -0.33
N PHE A 72 4.93 -13.51 0.89
CA PHE A 72 6.16 -12.80 1.17
C PHE A 72 7.24 -13.83 1.50
N THR A 73 8.31 -13.82 0.70
CA THR A 73 9.49 -14.65 0.92
C THR A 73 10.74 -13.78 0.91
N GLY A 74 11.81 -14.24 1.55
CA GLY A 74 13.07 -13.53 1.55
C GLY A 74 13.97 -13.94 2.70
N THR A 75 15.25 -13.59 2.60
CA THR A 75 16.28 -13.92 3.59
C THR A 75 16.09 -13.20 4.94
N PHE A 76 15.26 -12.16 4.98
CA PHE A 76 14.93 -11.39 6.19
C PHE A 76 13.89 -12.08 7.08
N THR A 77 13.20 -13.12 6.58
CA THR A 77 12.27 -13.93 7.37
C THR A 77 12.73 -15.39 7.42
N LYS A 78 12.58 -16.04 8.58
CA LYS A 78 12.91 -17.47 8.71
C LYS A 78 11.91 -18.37 7.98
N GLU A 79 10.66 -17.94 7.93
CA GLU A 79 9.54 -18.66 7.34
C GLU A 79 8.75 -17.72 6.43
N PRO A 80 8.32 -18.19 5.24
CA PRO A 80 7.43 -17.45 4.36
C PRO A 80 6.18 -16.96 5.09
N MET A 81 5.75 -15.74 4.77
CA MET A 81 4.46 -15.21 5.21
C MET A 81 3.47 -15.25 4.05
N THR A 82 2.20 -15.56 4.32
CA THR A 82 1.14 -15.52 3.33
C THR A 82 0.00 -14.65 3.85
N LEU A 83 -0.29 -13.55 3.17
CA LEU A 83 -1.48 -12.73 3.41
C LEU A 83 -2.57 -13.17 2.43
N THR A 84 -3.72 -13.55 2.96
CA THR A 84 -4.93 -13.82 2.18
C THR A 84 -5.98 -12.78 2.52
N GLU A 85 -6.51 -12.11 1.51
CA GLU A 85 -7.65 -11.21 1.61
C GLU A 85 -8.84 -11.87 0.93
N ARG A 86 -10.01 -11.91 1.57
CA ARG A 86 -11.19 -12.53 0.97
C ARG A 86 -12.42 -11.70 1.25
N VAL A 87 -13.15 -11.34 0.20
CA VAL A 87 -14.47 -10.70 0.32
C VAL A 87 -15.50 -11.78 0.62
N ILE A 88 -15.99 -11.80 1.85
CA ILE A 88 -16.90 -12.86 2.31
C ILE A 88 -18.37 -12.47 2.24
N ALA A 89 -18.67 -11.17 2.25
CA ALA A 89 -20.03 -10.66 2.21
C ALA A 89 -20.08 -9.22 1.69
N ARG A 90 -21.27 -8.83 1.23
CA ARG A 90 -21.63 -7.46 0.93
C ARG A 90 -22.82 -7.08 1.80
N GLU A 91 -22.62 -6.08 2.65
CA GLU A 91 -23.65 -5.42 3.42
C GLU A 91 -24.12 -4.16 2.67
N LYS A 92 -25.24 -3.54 3.11
CA LYS A 92 -25.86 -2.39 2.40
C LYS A 92 -24.87 -1.29 1.99
N HIS A 93 -23.92 -0.96 2.86
CA HIS A 93 -22.94 0.10 2.65
C HIS A 93 -21.49 -0.34 2.86
N ALA A 94 -21.24 -1.64 2.98
CA ALA A 94 -19.91 -2.16 3.28
C ALA A 94 -19.61 -3.48 2.57
N PHE A 95 -18.34 -3.69 2.26
CA PHE A 95 -17.81 -5.02 1.99
C PHE A 95 -17.22 -5.59 3.28
N VAL A 96 -17.43 -6.88 3.50
CA VAL A 96 -16.82 -7.61 4.61
C VAL A 96 -15.65 -8.41 4.06
N VAL A 97 -14.46 -8.11 4.54
CA VAL A 97 -13.20 -8.66 4.03
C VAL A 97 -12.43 -9.32 5.16
N ASP A 98 -12.10 -10.59 5.00
CA ASP A 98 -11.25 -11.32 5.94
C ASP A 98 -9.79 -11.22 5.46
N PHE A 99 -8.93 -10.68 6.32
CA PHE A 99 -7.48 -10.62 6.17
C PHE A 99 -6.84 -11.68 7.05
N ARG A 100 -6.23 -12.69 6.45
CA ARG A 100 -5.55 -13.78 7.14
C ARG A 100 -4.06 -13.74 6.84
N LEU A 101 -3.24 -13.52 7.86
CA LEU A 101 -1.79 -13.59 7.74
C LEU A 101 -1.28 -14.87 8.39
N GLU A 102 -0.58 -15.68 7.61
CA GLU A 102 0.00 -16.96 8.03
C GLU A 102 1.53 -16.88 7.98
N GLN A 103 2.20 -17.37 9.02
CA GLN A 103 3.66 -17.49 9.11
C GLN A 103 4.00 -18.77 9.88
N GLY A 104 4.44 -19.80 9.15
CA GLY A 104 4.69 -21.13 9.71
C GLY A 104 3.46 -21.70 10.40
N LYS A 105 3.53 -21.89 11.72
CA LYS A 105 2.43 -22.43 12.55
C LYS A 105 1.51 -21.34 13.13
N HIS A 106 1.83 -20.07 12.91
CA HIS A 106 1.07 -18.95 13.42
C HIS A 106 0.15 -18.40 12.33
N ALA A 107 -1.12 -18.19 12.68
CA ALA A 107 -2.09 -17.53 11.82
C ALA A 107 -2.87 -16.51 12.66
N SER A 108 -3.11 -15.34 12.08
CA SER A 108 -3.99 -14.31 12.64
C SER A 108 -4.99 -13.90 11.59
N THR A 109 -6.25 -13.68 11.97
CA THR A 109 -7.30 -13.24 11.05
C THR A 109 -8.00 -12.01 11.59
N LEU A 110 -8.08 -10.97 10.77
CA LEU A 110 -8.89 -9.79 11.01
C LEU A 110 -10.05 -9.76 10.02
N ARG A 111 -11.22 -9.33 10.47
CA ARG A 111 -12.37 -9.01 9.63
C ARG A 111 -12.54 -7.51 9.56
N LEU A 112 -12.49 -6.98 8.36
CA LEU A 112 -12.71 -5.58 8.07
C LEU A 112 -14.11 -5.40 7.49
N ARG A 113 -14.78 -4.33 7.90
CA ARG A 113 -15.90 -3.76 7.15
C ARG A 113 -15.39 -2.48 6.51
N VAL A 114 -15.37 -2.45 5.18
CA VAL A 114 -14.90 -1.30 4.39
C VAL A 114 -16.05 -0.66 3.64
N ASP A 115 -16.03 0.66 3.46
CA ASP A 115 -17.10 1.38 2.77
C ASP A 115 -17.23 0.88 1.31
N SER A 116 -18.47 0.55 0.91
CA SER A 116 -18.73 0.03 -0.44
C SER A 116 -18.49 1.03 -1.57
N LYS A 117 -18.46 2.34 -1.27
CA LYS A 117 -18.19 3.42 -2.23
C LYS A 117 -16.72 3.84 -2.21
N ASP A 118 -16.07 3.71 -1.07
CA ASP A 118 -14.64 3.98 -0.90
C ASP A 118 -13.97 2.84 -0.10
N PRO A 119 -13.48 1.78 -0.79
CA PRO A 119 -12.87 0.64 -0.13
C PRO A 119 -11.62 0.97 0.72
N ARG A 120 -11.05 2.18 0.60
CA ARG A 120 -9.94 2.65 1.45
C ARG A 120 -10.43 3.09 2.83
N ARG A 121 -11.72 3.38 2.97
CA ARG A 121 -12.34 3.80 4.22
C ARG A 121 -12.76 2.57 5.02
N ILE A 122 -12.00 2.27 6.07
CA ILE A 122 -12.31 1.22 7.03
C ILE A 122 -13.37 1.73 8.01
N LEU A 123 -14.49 1.02 8.10
CA LEU A 123 -15.60 1.33 9.00
C LEU A 123 -15.47 0.59 10.34
N GLN A 124 -14.97 -0.65 10.31
CA GLN A 124 -14.80 -1.48 11.50
C GLN A 124 -13.68 -2.50 11.29
N VAL A 125 -12.98 -2.81 12.38
CA VAL A 125 -12.02 -3.93 12.45
C VAL A 125 -12.44 -4.85 13.60
N SER A 126 -12.41 -6.15 13.32
CA SER A 126 -12.62 -7.19 14.30
C SER A 126 -11.52 -8.24 14.18
N GLU A 127 -11.18 -8.90 15.27
CA GLU A 127 -10.35 -10.10 15.26
C GLU A 127 -11.25 -11.34 15.15
N LEU A 128 -10.80 -12.32 14.36
CA LEU A 128 -11.47 -13.60 14.19
C LEU A 128 -10.66 -14.71 14.86
N ASN A 129 -11.28 -15.36 15.84
CA ASN A 129 -10.78 -16.54 16.51
C ASN A 129 -11.69 -17.73 16.19
N GLY A 130 -11.43 -18.40 15.06
CA GLY A 130 -12.36 -19.37 14.48
C GLY A 130 -13.62 -18.67 13.99
N GLU A 131 -14.78 -19.05 14.53
CA GLU A 131 -16.07 -18.40 14.21
C GLU A 131 -16.39 -17.22 15.13
N LYS A 132 -15.60 -17.00 16.18
CA LYS A 132 -15.84 -15.93 17.14
C LYS A 132 -15.21 -14.63 16.65
N GLU A 133 -16.05 -13.63 16.45
CA GLU A 133 -15.65 -12.26 16.14
C GLU A 133 -15.56 -11.42 17.44
N SER A 134 -14.44 -10.72 17.64
CA SER A 134 -14.26 -9.77 18.75
C SER A 134 -13.78 -8.42 18.24
N PRO A 135 -14.18 -7.28 18.86
CA PRO A 135 -13.72 -5.97 18.42
C PRO A 135 -12.20 -5.85 18.43
N ALA A 136 -11.65 -5.23 17.38
CA ALA A 136 -10.24 -4.88 17.27
C ALA A 136 -10.10 -3.42 16.83
N THR A 137 -8.87 -2.90 16.83
CA THR A 137 -8.58 -1.51 16.47
C THR A 137 -8.04 -1.39 15.06
N LEU A 138 -8.12 -0.20 14.47
CA LEU A 138 -7.43 0.11 13.22
C LEU A 138 -5.91 -0.14 13.35
N ALA A 139 -5.33 0.20 14.50
CA ALA A 139 -3.92 -0.07 14.79
C ALA A 139 -3.55 -1.56 14.73
N ALA A 140 -4.48 -2.47 15.06
CA ALA A 140 -4.24 -3.91 14.92
C ALA A 140 -4.16 -4.33 13.44
N TYR A 141 -5.01 -3.73 12.59
CA TYR A 141 -4.93 -3.92 11.14
C TYR A 141 -3.63 -3.35 10.56
N GLU A 142 -3.27 -2.12 10.92
CA GLU A 142 -2.01 -1.50 10.49
C GLU A 142 -0.79 -2.32 10.93
N ALA A 143 -0.79 -2.84 12.17
CA ALA A 143 0.27 -3.72 12.66
C ALA A 143 0.34 -5.05 11.89
N LEU A 144 -0.80 -5.62 11.48
CA LEU A 144 -0.83 -6.80 10.63
C LEU A 144 -0.22 -6.51 9.25
N MET A 145 -0.59 -5.40 8.61
CA MET A 145 -0.06 -4.99 7.31
C MET A 145 1.42 -4.57 7.39
N ALA A 146 1.86 -3.97 8.49
CA ALA A 146 3.26 -3.61 8.69
C ALA A 146 4.18 -4.85 8.68
N ARG A 147 3.68 -6.02 9.11
CA ARG A 147 4.45 -7.27 9.04
C ARG A 147 4.72 -7.74 7.62
N THR A 148 3.90 -7.32 6.66
CA THR A 148 4.07 -7.70 5.25
C THR A 148 4.92 -6.70 4.47
N MET A 149 5.27 -5.56 5.07
CA MET A 149 6.13 -4.57 4.45
C MET A 149 7.61 -4.94 4.62
N PHE A 150 8.33 -5.01 3.52
CA PHE A 150 9.79 -5.02 3.52
C PHE A 150 10.30 -3.60 3.27
N ALA A 151 11.06 -3.05 4.23
CA ALA A 151 11.76 -1.78 4.08
C ALA A 151 13.27 -2.04 4.21
N PRO A 152 14.06 -1.91 3.13
CA PRO A 152 15.51 -1.95 3.25
C PRO A 152 16.01 -0.70 3.99
N ASP A 153 17.21 -0.79 4.59
CA ASP A 153 17.83 0.36 5.26
C ASP A 153 18.25 1.42 4.26
N GLU A 154 18.76 0.99 3.10
CA GLU A 154 19.15 1.87 1.99
C GLU A 154 18.73 1.25 0.65
N ASN A 155 18.24 2.11 -0.26
CA ASN A 155 18.08 1.76 -1.66
C ASN A 155 19.26 2.38 -2.42
N GLU A 156 20.19 1.53 -2.87
CA GLU A 156 21.47 1.98 -3.43
C GLU A 156 21.28 2.43 -4.88
N GLU A 157 20.67 1.59 -5.71
CA GLU A 157 20.44 1.87 -7.13
C GLU A 157 19.41 0.92 -7.76
N GLN A 158 18.73 1.39 -8.81
CA GLN A 158 18.02 0.49 -9.72
C GLN A 158 19.06 -0.25 -10.59
N VAL A 159 19.03 -1.57 -10.56
CA VAL A 159 19.99 -2.45 -11.23
C VAL A 159 19.48 -2.90 -12.61
N ALA A 160 18.17 -3.15 -12.72
CA ALA A 160 17.55 -3.58 -13.98
C ALA A 160 16.07 -3.20 -14.01
N SER A 161 15.51 -3.04 -15.22
CA SER A 161 14.06 -3.01 -15.43
C SER A 161 13.75 -3.69 -16.75
N GLU A 162 12.82 -4.63 -16.74
CA GLU A 162 12.43 -5.41 -17.90
C GLU A 162 10.91 -5.54 -17.98
N LYS A 163 10.39 -5.58 -19.22
CA LYS A 163 9.00 -5.97 -19.47
C LYS A 163 8.93 -7.49 -19.49
N THR A 164 7.98 -8.04 -18.75
CA THR A 164 7.74 -9.48 -18.65
C THR A 164 6.24 -9.75 -18.68
N THR A 165 5.87 -11.02 -18.75
CA THR A 165 4.47 -11.45 -18.69
C THR A 165 4.24 -12.16 -17.37
N CYS A 166 3.31 -11.68 -16.55
CA CYS A 166 2.90 -12.34 -15.31
C CYS A 166 1.62 -13.15 -15.52
N MET A 167 1.47 -14.18 -14.69
CA MET A 167 0.23 -14.93 -14.57
C MET A 167 -0.56 -14.44 -13.35
N LEU A 168 -1.81 -14.02 -13.56
CA LEU A 168 -2.78 -13.65 -12.52
C LEU A 168 -3.95 -14.62 -12.59
N GLY A 169 -3.90 -15.69 -11.79
CA GLY A 169 -4.82 -16.81 -11.95
C GLY A 169 -4.61 -17.45 -13.32
N ASP A 170 -5.67 -17.49 -14.14
CA ASP A 170 -5.65 -18.05 -15.50
C ASP A 170 -5.37 -16.98 -16.58
N GLU A 171 -5.20 -15.72 -16.19
CA GLU A 171 -5.02 -14.59 -17.11
C GLU A 171 -3.56 -14.17 -17.21
N SER A 172 -3.12 -13.89 -18.44
CA SER A 172 -1.80 -13.38 -18.76
C SER A 172 -1.81 -11.86 -18.84
N VAL A 173 -0.93 -11.21 -18.08
CA VAL A 173 -0.84 -9.74 -18.05
C VAL A 173 0.57 -9.24 -18.30
N ASP A 174 0.66 -8.09 -18.97
CA ASP A 174 1.93 -7.41 -19.16
C ASP A 174 2.40 -6.80 -17.84
N CYS A 175 3.66 -7.05 -17.50
CA CYS A 175 4.30 -6.62 -16.28
C CYS A 175 5.61 -5.88 -16.54
N GLN A 176 5.99 -5.05 -15.59
CA GLN A 176 7.32 -4.47 -15.51
C GLN A 176 7.98 -4.97 -14.22
N ARG A 177 9.05 -5.73 -14.36
CA ARG A 177 9.90 -6.16 -13.24
C ARG A 177 11.06 -5.20 -13.13
N THR A 178 11.21 -4.58 -11.97
CA THR A 178 12.32 -3.67 -11.65
C THR A 178 13.11 -4.23 -10.49
N GLU A 179 14.42 -4.36 -10.67
CA GLU A 179 15.35 -4.85 -9.65
C GLU A 179 16.16 -3.70 -9.07
N TYR A 180 16.28 -3.68 -7.75
CA TYR A 180 17.04 -2.71 -6.98
C TYR A 180 18.12 -3.40 -6.17
N ARG A 181 19.29 -2.77 -6.05
CA ARG A 181 20.28 -3.12 -5.04
C ARG A 181 19.89 -2.39 -3.77
N VAL A 182 19.78 -3.14 -2.70
CA VAL A 182 19.37 -2.62 -1.39
C VAL A 182 20.34 -3.07 -0.33
N ARG A 183 20.44 -2.31 0.76
CA ARG A 183 21.23 -2.68 1.95
C ARG A 183 20.32 -3.08 3.09
N ILE A 184 20.68 -4.18 3.76
CA ILE A 184 20.01 -4.69 4.97
C ILE A 184 21.10 -4.98 6.01
N GLY A 185 21.17 -4.15 7.05
CA GLY A 185 22.30 -4.07 7.96
C GLY A 185 23.59 -3.81 7.18
N GLU A 186 24.59 -4.67 7.37
CA GLU A 186 25.88 -4.57 6.67
C GLU A 186 25.94 -5.37 5.35
N LYS A 187 24.81 -5.91 4.88
CA LYS A 187 24.76 -6.79 3.71
C LYS A 187 24.03 -6.14 2.54
N SER A 188 24.63 -6.22 1.35
CA SER A 188 23.94 -5.92 0.10
C SER A 188 23.02 -7.08 -0.30
N ALA A 189 21.83 -6.75 -0.79
CA ALA A 189 20.82 -7.67 -1.27
C ALA A 189 20.17 -7.12 -2.55
N LYS A 190 19.31 -7.94 -3.17
CA LYS A 190 18.53 -7.57 -4.35
C LYS A 190 17.05 -7.58 -4.00
N LEU A 191 16.36 -6.49 -4.26
CA LEU A 191 14.91 -6.36 -4.19
C LEU A 191 14.36 -6.40 -5.61
N SER A 192 13.35 -7.22 -5.87
CA SER A 192 12.65 -7.25 -7.16
C SER A 192 11.21 -6.85 -6.92
N VAL A 193 10.72 -5.87 -7.68
CA VAL A 193 9.32 -5.39 -7.63
C VAL A 193 8.70 -5.62 -8.99
N THR A 194 7.51 -6.22 -9.05
CA THR A 194 6.83 -6.46 -10.33
C THR A 194 5.48 -5.77 -10.35
N THR A 195 5.30 -4.82 -11.27
CA THR A 195 4.07 -4.04 -11.39
C THR A 195 3.36 -4.34 -12.70
N SER A 196 2.04 -4.18 -12.76
CA SER A 196 1.29 -4.15 -14.02
C SER A 196 0.30 -2.99 -14.02
N LYS A 197 0.05 -2.44 -15.20
CA LYS A 197 -0.98 -1.42 -15.41
C LYS A 197 -2.40 -1.99 -15.29
N SER A 198 -2.61 -3.26 -15.65
CA SER A 198 -3.93 -3.90 -15.55
C SER A 198 -4.28 -4.33 -14.12
N ALA A 199 -3.28 -4.39 -13.23
CA ALA A 199 -3.45 -4.65 -11.82
C ALA A 199 -3.21 -3.37 -11.00
N HIS A 200 -4.16 -2.43 -11.08
CA HIS A 200 -4.06 -1.11 -10.41
C HIS A 200 -3.68 -1.22 -8.93
N GLY A 201 -2.48 -0.72 -8.59
CA GLY A 201 -1.99 -0.62 -7.21
C GLY A 201 -1.60 -1.94 -6.54
N ARG A 202 -1.38 -3.01 -7.32
CA ARG A 202 -1.08 -4.36 -6.81
C ARG A 202 0.33 -4.77 -7.23
N ASP A 203 1.12 -5.27 -6.27
CA ASP A 203 2.40 -5.93 -6.55
C ASP A 203 2.11 -7.35 -7.05
N LEU A 204 2.63 -7.70 -8.21
CA LEU A 204 2.35 -8.97 -8.89
C LEU A 204 3.46 -10.00 -8.73
N ALA A 205 4.48 -9.72 -7.94
CA ALA A 205 5.49 -10.71 -7.59
C ALA A 205 5.74 -10.79 -6.09
N GLY A 206 5.69 -12.04 -5.59
CA GLY A 206 6.56 -12.53 -4.52
C GLY A 206 7.64 -13.41 -5.13
#